data_AF-A0A4Q3VR40-F1
#
_entry.id   AF-A0A4Q3VR40-F1
#
_cell.length_a   1.000
_cell.length_b   1.000
_cell.length_c   1.000
_cell.angle_alpha   90.00
_cell.angle_beta   90.00
_cell.angle_gamma   90.00
#
_symmetry.space_group_name_H-M   'P 1'
#
loop_
_entity.id
_entity.type
_entity.pdbx_description
1 polymer ?
#
loop_
_entity_poly.entity_id
_entity_poly.type
_entity_poly.pdbx_seq_one_letter_code
_entity_poly.pdbx_strand_id
1 'polypeptide(L)' 'LAFLAGGLVPALCFYLSVDSTEGFRVSLVVSSISLLTFGYIRDKTNGLNPWWGAVRAISIAAAAVLVAIGLANAILKM' A
#
# COMPACT_ATOMS: atom_id res chain seq x y z
N LEU A 1 -12.63 -12.12 -4.30
CA LEU A 1 -11.58 -12.71 -3.43
C LEU A 1 -10.28 -11.89 -3.43
N ALA A 2 -9.72 -11.52 -4.59
CA ALA A 2 -8.47 -10.75 -4.68
C ALA A 2 -8.49 -9.38 -3.96
N PHE A 3 -9.61 -8.64 -3.99
CA PHE A 3 -9.76 -7.37 -3.26
C PHE A 3 -9.68 -7.55 -1.74
N LEU A 4 -10.35 -8.58 -1.20
CA LEU A 4 -10.30 -8.92 0.22
C LEU A 4 -8.89 -9.37 0.62
N ALA A 5 -8.27 -10.26 -0.15
CA ALA A 5 -6.92 -10.75 0.12
C ALA A 5 -5.88 -9.62 0.06
N GLY A 6 -5.98 -8.72 -0.92
CA GLY A 6 -5.08 -7.58 -1.08
C GLY A 6 -5.19 -6.56 0.05
N GLY A 7 -6.41 -6.29 0.54
CA GLY A 7 -6.64 -5.37 1.66
C GLY A 7 -6.34 -5.97 3.04
N LEU A 8 -6.48 -7.28 3.19
CA LEU A 8 -6.22 -7.97 4.45
C LEU A 8 -4.73 -8.03 4.79
N VAL A 9 -3.83 -8.17 3.81
CA VAL A 9 -2.39 -8.26 4.05
C VAL A 9 -1.84 -7.03 4.81
N PRO A 10 -2.10 -5.78 4.38
CA PRO A 10 -1.75 -4.57 5.14
C PRO A 10 -2.43 -4.45 6.50
N ALA A 11 -3.73 -4.76 6.55
CA ALA A 11 -4.57 -4.53 7.71
C ALA A 11 -4.23 -5.47 8.86
N LEU A 12 -3.91 -6.73 8.54
CA LEU A 12 -3.50 -7.73 9.53
C LEU A 12 -2.19 -7.33 10.20
N CYS A 13 -1.21 -6.84 9.43
CA CYS A 13 0.06 -6.36 10.01
C CYS A 13 -0.14 -5.19 10.98
N PHE A 14 -1.09 -4.29 10.70
CA PHE A 14 -1.43 -3.22 11.63
C PHE A 14 -2.11 -3.76 12.91
N TYR A 15 -3.11 -4.62 12.76
CA TYR A 15 -3.89 -5.17 13.89
C TYR A 15 -3.10 -6.09 14.82
N LEU A 16 -2.08 -6.79 14.30
CA LEU A 16 -1.24 -7.70 15.08
C LEU A 16 -0.17 -6.97 15.90
N SER A 17 -0.01 -5.66 15.70
CA SER A 17 1.01 -4.86 16.38
C SER A 17 0.47 -4.26 17.67
N VAL A 18 1.26 -4.33 18.75
CA VAL A 18 0.87 -3.87 20.08
C VAL A 18 0.84 -2.34 20.17
N ASP A 19 1.78 -1.68 19.48
CA ASP A 19 1.89 -0.22 19.42
C ASP A 19 1.43 0.30 18.05
N SER A 20 0.52 1.27 18.04
CA SER A 20 -0.03 1.86 16.81
C SER A 20 1.05 2.45 15.89
N THR A 21 2.12 3.01 16.45
CA THR A 21 3.20 3.64 15.68
C THR A 21 4.09 2.59 15.00
N GLU A 22 4.40 1.50 15.70
CA GLU A 22 5.15 0.37 15.16
C GLU A 22 4.29 -0.40 14.15
N GLY A 23 3.00 -0.60 14.43
CA GLY A 23 2.07 -1.25 13.51
C GLY A 23 1.87 -0.48 12.20
N PHE A 24 1.85 0.85 12.27
CA PHE A 24 1.83 1.68 11.07
C PHE A 24 3.10 1.49 10.23
N ARG A 25 4.29 1.48 10.85
CA ARG A 25 5.56 1.27 10.15
C ARG A 25 5.63 -0.09 9.47
N VAL A 26 5.27 -1.15 10.20
CA VAL A 26 5.26 -2.52 9.67
C VAL A 26 4.25 -2.66 8.53
N SER A 27 3.04 -2.14 8.70
CA SER A 27 2.01 -2.15 7.65
C SER A 27 2.46 -1.39 6.40
N LEU A 28 3.15 -0.26 6.55
CA LEU A 28 3.69 0.52 5.43
C LEU A 28 4.70 -0.30 4.62
N VAL A 29 5.66 -0.94 5.29
CA VAL A 29 6.70 -1.77 4.65
C VAL A 29 6.09 -2.95 3.93
N VAL A 30 5.18 -3.68 4.58
CA VAL A 30 4.50 -4.85 4.00
C VAL A 30 3.65 -4.46 2.79
N SER A 31 2.94 -3.32 2.89
CA SER A 31 2.14 -2.79 1.77
C SER A 31 3.00 -2.41 0.57
N SER A 32 4.14 -1.77 0.79
CA SER A 32 5.08 -1.42 -0.30
C SER A 32 5.62 -2.67 -1.00
N ILE A 33 6.02 -3.70 -0.24
CA ILE A 33 6.50 -4.97 -0.80
C ILE A 33 5.39 -5.68 -1.59
N SER A 34 4.18 -5.69 -1.05
CA SER A 34 2.99 -6.25 -1.71
C SER A 34 2.69 -5.55 -3.03
N LEU A 35 2.66 -4.22 -3.05
CA LEU A 35 2.40 -3.42 -4.25
C LEU A 35 3.48 -3.61 -5.32
N LEU A 36 4.76 -3.67 -4.92
CA LEU A 36 5.85 -3.96 -5.85
C LEU A 36 5.70 -5.35 -6.46
N THR A 37 5.39 -6.34 -5.65
CA THR A 37 5.24 -7.73 -6.09
C THR A 37 4.04 -7.89 -7.03
N PHE A 38 2.87 -7.37 -6.65
CA PHE A 38 1.66 -7.43 -7.48
C PHE A 38 1.80 -6.58 -8.75
N GLY A 39 2.38 -5.39 -8.67
CA GLY A 39 2.64 -4.53 -9.82
C GLY A 39 3.60 -5.18 -10.83
N TYR A 40 4.65 -5.85 -10.34
CA TYR A 40 5.58 -6.60 -11.16
C TYR A 40 4.91 -7.81 -11.83
N ILE A 41 4.19 -8.63 -11.06
CA ILE A 41 3.53 -9.84 -11.58
C ILE A 41 2.49 -9.47 -12.64
N ARG A 42 1.65 -8.46 -12.38
CA ARG A 42 0.61 -8.00 -13.31
C ARG A 42 1.18 -7.62 -14.67
N ASP A 43 2.22 -6.79 -14.69
CA ASP A 43 2.78 -6.29 -15.95
C ASP A 43 3.59 -7.40 -16.65
N LYS A 44 4.25 -8.29 -15.90
CA LYS A 44 4.89 -9.50 -16.43
C LYS A 44 3.89 -10.45 -17.11
N THR A 45 2.72 -10.68 -16.52
CA THR A 45 1.68 -11.54 -17.12
C THR A 45 1.08 -10.95 -18.39
N ASN A 46 1.13 -9.63 -18.55
CA ASN A 46 0.60 -8.92 -19.72
C ASN A 46 1.66 -8.67 -20.82
N GLY A 47 2.89 -9.14 -20.64
CA GLY A 47 3.99 -8.89 -21.59
C GLY A 47 4.49 -7.44 -21.61
N LEU A 48 4.14 -6.65 -20.61
CA LEU A 48 4.60 -5.26 -20.43
C LEU A 48 5.88 -5.22 -19.59
N ASN A 49 6.58 -4.07 -19.56
CA ASN A 49 7.79 -3.92 -18.74
C ASN A 49 7.45 -4.04 -17.23
N PRO A 50 7.87 -5.12 -16.55
CA PRO A 50 7.43 -5.42 -15.18
C PRO A 50 7.90 -4.40 -14.16
N TRP A 51 9.09 -3.83 -14.37
CA TRP A 51 9.66 -2.79 -13.50
C TRP A 51 8.82 -1.52 -13.53
N TRP A 52 8.28 -1.18 -14.69
CA TRP A 52 7.40 -0.02 -14.83
C TRP A 52 6.05 -0.24 -14.15
N GLY A 53 5.53 -1.47 -14.18
CA GLY A 53 4.33 -1.87 -13.44
C GLY A 53 4.45 -1.68 -11.94
N ALA A 54 5.59 -2.11 -11.37
CA ALA A 54 5.89 -1.97 -9.95
C ALA A 54 6.02 -0.49 -9.54
N VAL A 55 6.75 0.31 -10.31
CA VAL A 55 6.90 1.77 -10.06
C VAL A 55 5.55 2.49 -10.13
N ARG A 56 4.70 2.17 -11.13
CA ARG A 56 3.35 2.73 -11.24
C ARG A 56 2.46 2.36 -10.07
N ALA A 57 2.54 1.13 -9.58
CA ALA A 57 1.75 0.68 -8.44
C ALA A 57 2.11 1.46 -7.17
N ILE A 58 3.42 1.66 -6.91
CA ILE A 58 3.89 2.45 -5.77
C ILE A 58 3.54 3.93 -5.91
N SER A 59 3.64 4.53 -7.09
CA SER A 59 3.38 5.96 -7.27
C SER A 59 1.91 6.32 -7.04
N ILE A 60 0.98 5.47 -7.49
CA ILE A 60 -0.46 5.64 -7.22
C ILE A 60 -0.74 5.54 -5.72
N ALA A 61 -0.14 4.56 -5.04
CA ALA A 61 -0.30 4.40 -3.61
C ALA A 61 0.27 5.60 -2.82
N ALA A 62 1.45 6.09 -3.20
CA ALA A 62 2.05 7.28 -2.59
C ALA A 62 1.16 8.52 -2.74
N ALA A 63 0.61 8.74 -3.94
CA ALA A 63 -0.32 9.84 -4.19
C ALA A 63 -1.59 9.71 -3.32
N ALA A 64 -2.17 8.51 -3.23
CA ALA A 64 -3.36 8.27 -2.40
C ALA A 64 -3.10 8.52 -0.91
N VAL A 65 -1.95 8.09 -0.39
CA VAL A 65 -1.56 8.31 1.01
C VAL A 65 -1.36 9.80 1.30
N LEU A 66 -0.72 10.55 0.40
CA LEU A 66 -0.56 12.00 0.56
C LEU A 66 -1.90 12.71 0.66
N VAL A 67 -2.87 12.34 -0.19
CA VAL A 67 -4.22 12.91 -0.15
C VAL A 67 -4.93 12.54 1.15
N ALA A 68 -4.85 11.28 1.59
CA ALA A 68 -5.49 10.83 2.82
C ALA A 68 -4.92 11.52 4.07
N ILE A 69 -3.59 11.67 4.16
CA ILE A 69 -2.92 12.40 5.24
C ILE A 69 -3.30 13.89 5.19
N GLY A 70 -3.32 14.50 4.00
CA GLY A 70 -3.75 15.88 3.81
C GLY A 70 -5.17 16.12 4.31
N LEU A 71 -6.10 15.21 3.98
CA LEU A 71 -7.48 15.29 4.42
C LEU A 71 -7.64 15.08 5.93
N ALA A 72 -6.95 14.08 6.50
CA ALA A 72 -6.97 13.82 7.93
C ALA A 72 -6.48 15.05 8.72
N ASN A 73 -5.39 15.67 8.27
CA ASN A 73 -4.88 16.90 8.87
C ASN A 73 -5.83 18.08 8.69
N ALA A 74 -6.55 18.18 7.57
CA ALA A 74 -7.53 19.25 7.36
C ALA A 74 -8.73 19.12 8.31
N ILE A 75 -9.21 17.90 8.55
CA ILE A 75 -10.35 17.61 9.43
C ILE A 75 -9.97 17.76 10.90
N LEU A 76 -8.84 17.19 11.33
CA LEU A 76 -8.40 17.19 12.74
C LEU A 76 -7.90 18.56 13.24
N LYS A 77 -7.69 19.52 12.34
CA LYS A 77 -7.23 20.88 12.66
C LYS A 77 -8.38 21.89 12.73
N MET A 78 -9.63 21.44 12.50
CA MET A 78 -10.87 22.15 12.88
C MET A 78 -11.25 21.81 14.31
#